data_AF-A0A349E3M9-F1
#
_entry.id   AF-A0A349E3M9-F1
#
_cell.length_a   1.000
_cell.length_b   1.000
_cell.length_c   1.000
_cell.angle_alpha   90.00
_cell.angle_beta   90.00
_cell.angle_gamma   90.00
#
_symmetry.space_group_name_H-M   'P 1'
#
loop_
_entity.id
_entity.type
_entity.pdbx_description
1 polymer ?
#
loop_
_entity_poly.entity_id
_entity_poly.type
_entity_poly.pdbx_seq_one_letter_code
_entity_poly.pdbx_strand_id
1 'polypeptide(L)'
;MKELLGNRGKLAEAFCGSMCSQANIDLMVLEYKKKPNEVTMMISDLKMILNTGLEVYPTSEKAKEMLGKLDKIEKKKLALIRKSRLAARFPKTHSSFTPAQASQLGQAALAYIRKNKRDKATYIKATPIRPWEAVKNHLGVILYYNLPVAMAYQVPNDGDEKNAVHVGLFYLKTGVNRPVTPFQDHGVAVGWGFTMYKQNLK
;
A
#
# COMPACT_ATOMS: atom_id res chain seq x y z
N MET A 1 -41.23 12.05 33.83
CA MET A 1 -40.96 11.53 32.47
C MET A 1 -40.35 12.55 31.51
N LYS A 2 -40.84 13.80 31.43
CA LYS A 2 -40.27 14.84 30.55
C LYS A 2 -38.78 15.17 30.82
N GLU A 3 -38.35 15.26 32.08
CA GLU A 3 -36.92 15.50 32.42
C GLU A 3 -36.00 14.35 32.04
N LEU A 4 -36.43 13.10 32.23
CA LEU A 4 -35.65 11.90 31.85
C LEU A 4 -35.46 11.80 30.32
N LEU A 5 -36.47 12.18 29.54
CA LEU A 5 -36.38 12.26 28.08
C LEU A 5 -35.48 13.43 27.63
N GLY A 6 -35.56 14.58 28.31
CA GLY A 6 -34.69 15.73 28.06
C GLY A 6 -33.21 15.45 28.35
N ASN A 7 -32.91 14.72 29.43
CA ASN A 7 -31.53 14.30 29.75
C ASN A 7 -30.99 13.27 28.76
N ARG A 8 -31.83 12.34 28.28
CA ARG A 8 -31.44 11.38 27.23
C ARG A 8 -31.08 12.07 25.92
N GLY A 9 -31.87 13.07 25.50
CA GLY A 9 -31.56 13.87 24.30
C GLY A 9 -30.22 14.61 24.41
N LYS A 10 -29.96 15.28 25.54
CA LYS A 10 -28.69 15.98 25.80
C LYS A 10 -27.48 15.05 25.83
N LEU A 11 -27.62 13.86 26.40
CA LEU A 11 -26.57 12.83 26.41
C LEU A 11 -26.27 12.30 24.99
N ALA A 12 -27.31 12.03 24.20
CA ALA A 12 -27.18 11.60 22.81
C ALA A 12 -26.51 12.67 21.93
N GLU A 13 -26.89 13.94 22.13
CA GLU A 13 -26.29 15.08 21.44
C GLU A 13 -24.81 15.27 21.82
N ALA A 14 -24.47 15.21 23.12
CA ALA A 14 -23.09 15.32 23.59
C ALA A 14 -22.20 14.18 23.08
N PHE A 15 -22.72 12.95 23.07
CA PHE A 15 -22.04 11.78 22.50
C PHE A 15 -21.76 11.97 21.02
N CYS A 16 -22.78 12.33 20.22
CA CYS A 16 -22.60 12.61 18.80
C CYS A 16 -21.64 13.79 18.56
N GLY A 17 -21.67 14.82 19.42
CA GLY A 17 -20.76 15.95 19.38
C GLY A 17 -19.29 15.55 19.57
N SER A 18 -19.02 14.62 20.49
CA SER A 18 -17.68 14.05 20.71
C SER A 18 -17.18 13.27 19.48
N MET A 19 -18.02 12.42 18.90
CA MET A 19 -17.71 11.67 17.66
C MET A 19 -17.41 12.61 16.49
N CYS A 20 -18.19 13.67 16.32
CA CYS A 20 -17.94 14.71 15.32
C CYS A 20 -16.63 15.48 15.58
N SER A 21 -16.22 15.66 16.84
CA SER A 21 -14.94 16.32 17.14
C SER A 21 -13.75 15.46 16.71
N GLN A 22 -13.79 14.17 17.06
CA GLN A 22 -12.76 13.21 16.65
C GLN A 22 -12.67 13.09 15.13
N ALA A 23 -13.82 12.90 14.47
CA ALA A 23 -13.88 12.79 13.02
C ALA A 23 -13.37 14.05 12.30
N ASN A 24 -13.46 15.23 12.92
CA ASN A 24 -12.98 16.47 12.31
C ASN A 24 -11.43 16.54 12.27
N ILE A 25 -10.78 16.07 13.33
CA ILE A 25 -9.31 15.98 13.39
C ILE A 25 -8.82 15.00 12.32
N ASP A 26 -9.45 13.84 12.25
CA ASP A 26 -9.10 12.80 11.28
C ASP A 26 -9.38 13.24 9.84
N LEU A 27 -10.47 13.97 9.59
CA LEU A 27 -10.73 14.59 8.28
C LEU A 27 -9.59 15.53 7.83
N MET A 28 -9.06 16.36 8.72
CA MET A 28 -7.92 17.23 8.40
C MET A 28 -6.68 16.42 8.03
N VAL A 29 -6.39 15.33 8.77
CA VAL A 29 -5.24 14.47 8.50
C VAL A 29 -5.40 13.73 7.16
N LEU A 30 -6.60 13.27 6.82
CA LEU A 30 -6.92 12.57 5.57
C LEU A 30 -6.57 13.41 4.32
N GLU A 31 -6.73 14.74 4.39
CA GLU A 31 -6.38 15.63 3.28
C GLU A 31 -4.89 15.58 2.91
N TYR A 32 -4.01 15.33 3.88
CA TYR A 32 -2.56 15.25 3.65
C TYR A 32 -2.06 13.84 3.32
N LYS A 33 -2.87 12.81 3.58
CA LYS A 33 -2.50 11.41 3.27
C LYS A 33 -2.45 11.16 1.76
N LYS A 34 -1.39 10.46 1.35
CA LYS A 34 -1.10 10.13 -0.06
C LYS A 34 -1.11 8.62 -0.35
N LYS A 35 -0.88 7.79 0.67
CA LYS A 35 -0.83 6.34 0.51
C LYS A 35 -2.26 5.79 0.37
N PRO A 36 -2.56 5.03 -0.71
CA PRO A 36 -3.90 4.54 -0.96
C PRO A 36 -4.53 3.75 0.19
N ASN A 37 -3.83 2.78 0.77
CA ASN A 37 -4.39 1.93 1.84
C ASN A 37 -4.71 2.76 3.10
N GLU A 38 -3.82 3.68 3.49
CA GLU A 38 -4.06 4.59 4.62
C GLU A 38 -5.27 5.50 4.36
N VAL A 39 -5.44 6.00 3.14
CA VAL A 39 -6.59 6.83 2.74
C VAL A 39 -7.89 6.02 2.81
N THR A 40 -7.91 4.80 2.25
CA THR A 40 -9.12 3.97 2.20
C THR A 40 -9.56 3.49 3.58
N MET A 41 -8.62 3.04 4.43
CA MET A 41 -8.93 2.65 5.82
C MET A 41 -9.50 3.83 6.61
N MET A 42 -8.84 4.99 6.54
CA MET A 42 -9.22 6.16 7.31
C MET A 42 -10.59 6.72 6.88
N ILE A 43 -10.94 6.64 5.60
CA ILE A 43 -12.29 6.96 5.12
C ILE A 43 -13.33 6.00 5.72
N SER A 44 -13.03 4.70 5.77
CA SER A 44 -13.93 3.69 6.36
C SER A 44 -14.16 3.96 7.85
N ASP A 45 -13.09 4.23 8.61
CA ASP A 45 -13.17 4.52 10.04
C ASP A 45 -13.98 5.79 10.32
N LEU A 46 -13.73 6.85 9.53
CA LEU A 46 -14.47 8.11 9.62
C LEU A 46 -15.97 7.92 9.34
N LYS A 47 -16.34 7.12 8.33
CA LYS A 47 -17.75 6.79 8.05
C LYS A 47 -18.38 6.03 9.21
N MET A 48 -17.68 5.06 9.78
CA MET A 48 -18.15 4.28 10.92
C MET A 48 -18.42 5.18 12.14
N ILE A 49 -17.48 6.06 12.50
CA ILE A 49 -17.62 6.99 13.63
C ILE A 49 -18.84 7.90 13.46
N LEU A 50 -18.97 8.52 12.28
CA LEU A 50 -20.07 9.46 12.01
C LEU A 50 -21.43 8.76 11.95
N ASN A 51 -21.51 7.57 11.36
CA ASN A 51 -22.74 6.78 11.33
C ASN A 51 -23.15 6.30 12.72
N THR A 52 -22.19 5.88 13.55
CA THR A 52 -22.47 5.52 14.97
C THR A 52 -23.05 6.73 15.73
N GLY A 53 -22.52 7.93 15.48
CA GLY A 53 -23.08 9.17 16.03
C GLY A 53 -24.52 9.43 15.58
N LEU A 54 -24.83 9.19 14.30
CA LEU A 54 -26.17 9.36 13.74
C LEU A 54 -27.17 8.28 14.18
N GLU A 55 -26.72 7.06 14.47
CA GLU A 55 -27.57 6.02 15.08
C GLU A 55 -28.06 6.46 16.46
N VAL A 56 -27.18 7.11 17.24
CA VAL A 56 -27.51 7.62 18.58
C VAL A 56 -28.27 8.95 18.52
N TYR A 57 -27.94 9.84 17.58
CA TYR A 57 -28.59 11.14 17.42
C TYR A 57 -28.87 11.48 15.93
N PRO A 58 -29.99 10.98 15.36
CA PRO A 58 -30.28 11.08 13.92
C PRO A 58 -30.50 12.50 13.37
N THR A 59 -30.85 13.44 14.25
CA THR A 59 -31.12 14.85 13.90
C THR A 59 -29.84 15.71 13.87
N SER A 60 -28.66 15.10 14.04
CA SER A 60 -27.38 15.80 13.99
C SER A 60 -27.06 16.30 12.58
N GLU A 61 -27.35 17.58 12.30
CA GLU A 61 -26.96 18.22 11.03
C GLU A 61 -25.44 18.28 10.86
N LYS A 62 -24.69 18.46 11.96
CA LYS A 62 -23.22 18.47 11.93
C LYS A 62 -22.65 17.13 11.43
N ALA A 63 -23.17 16.00 11.93
CA ALA A 63 -22.71 14.69 11.49
C ALA A 63 -23.04 14.42 10.00
N LYS A 64 -24.24 14.82 9.56
CA LYS A 64 -24.65 14.72 8.14
C LYS A 64 -23.76 15.59 7.23
N GLU A 65 -23.46 16.82 7.64
CA GLU A 65 -22.58 17.72 6.88
C GLU A 65 -21.16 17.14 6.77
N MET A 66 -20.64 16.57 7.86
CA MET A 66 -19.32 15.93 7.88
C MET A 66 -19.26 14.69 6.99
N LEU A 67 -20.30 13.85 6.97
CA LEU A 67 -20.42 12.74 6.03
C LEU A 67 -20.42 13.23 4.58
N GLY A 68 -21.19 14.29 4.28
CA GLY A 68 -21.19 14.91 2.95
C GLY A 68 -19.83 15.46 2.53
N LYS A 69 -19.04 16.02 3.47
CA LYS A 69 -17.65 16.43 3.22
C LYS A 69 -16.74 15.23 2.98
N LEU A 70 -16.85 14.18 3.79
CA LEU A 70 -16.08 12.96 3.66
C LEU A 70 -16.31 12.27 2.31
N ASP A 71 -17.57 12.18 1.85
CA ASP A 71 -17.91 11.59 0.55
C ASP A 71 -17.28 12.37 -0.62
N LYS A 72 -17.23 13.70 -0.52
CA LYS A 72 -16.55 14.54 -1.53
C LYS A 72 -15.04 14.30 -1.52
N ILE A 73 -14.44 14.21 -0.33
CA ILE A 73 -13.00 13.91 -0.17
C ILE A 73 -12.68 12.52 -0.71
N GLU A 74 -13.47 11.51 -0.36
CA GLU A 74 -13.35 10.14 -0.84
C GLU A 74 -13.36 10.09 -2.37
N LYS A 75 -14.39 10.67 -3.01
CA LYS A 75 -14.48 10.70 -4.48
C LYS A 75 -13.24 11.34 -5.12
N LYS A 76 -12.78 12.48 -4.59
CA LYS A 76 -11.59 13.18 -5.08
C LYS A 76 -10.32 12.35 -4.90
N LYS A 77 -10.10 11.79 -3.70
CA LYS A 77 -8.91 11.00 -3.36
C LYS A 77 -8.86 9.69 -4.15
N LEU A 78 -9.95 8.95 -4.21
CA LEU A 78 -10.04 7.71 -4.98
C LEU A 78 -9.83 7.95 -6.48
N ALA A 79 -10.37 9.05 -7.04
CA ALA A 79 -10.12 9.42 -8.42
C ALA A 79 -8.63 9.70 -8.69
N LEU A 80 -7.95 10.42 -7.79
CA LEU A 80 -6.51 10.68 -7.87
C LEU A 80 -5.69 9.39 -7.78
N ILE A 81 -6.00 8.52 -6.81
CA ILE A 81 -5.36 7.21 -6.64
C ILE A 81 -5.51 6.37 -7.91
N ARG A 82 -6.73 6.27 -8.45
CA ARG A 82 -7.01 5.54 -9.69
C ARG A 82 -6.23 6.11 -10.87
N LYS A 83 -6.18 7.43 -11.02
CA LYS A 83 -5.39 8.09 -12.06
C LYS A 83 -3.89 7.77 -11.91
N SER A 84 -3.34 7.84 -10.71
CA SER A 84 -1.95 7.47 -10.43
C SER A 84 -1.67 6.00 -10.75
N ARG A 85 -2.56 5.07 -10.38
CA ARG A 85 -2.44 3.64 -10.70
C ARG A 85 -2.47 3.37 -12.20
N LEU A 86 -3.31 4.08 -12.96
CA LEU A 86 -3.37 3.98 -14.43
C LEU A 86 -2.12 4.53 -15.11
N ALA A 87 -1.56 5.61 -14.59
CA ALA A 87 -0.36 6.26 -15.12
C ALA A 87 0.93 5.48 -14.78
N ALA A 88 0.95 4.77 -13.66
CA ALA A 88 2.09 3.97 -13.24
C ALA A 88 2.45 2.87 -14.26
N ARG A 89 3.74 2.64 -14.43
CA ARG A 89 4.30 1.66 -15.38
C ARG A 89 5.27 0.74 -14.64
N PHE A 90 5.22 -0.54 -14.98
CA PHE A 90 6.16 -1.49 -14.44
C PHE A 90 7.52 -1.27 -15.11
N PRO A 91 8.63 -1.29 -14.36
CA PRO A 91 9.96 -1.14 -14.95
C PRO A 91 10.21 -2.24 -15.98
N LYS A 92 10.85 -1.86 -17.10
CA LYS A 92 11.36 -2.83 -18.06
C LYS A 92 12.60 -3.54 -17.48
N THR A 93 12.85 -4.74 -17.98
CA THR A 93 14.09 -5.47 -17.73
C THR A 93 15.31 -4.66 -18.16
N HIS A 94 16.38 -4.68 -17.36
CA HIS A 94 17.64 -4.05 -17.72
C HIS A 94 18.26 -4.69 -18.97
N SER A 95 18.86 -3.88 -19.84
CA SER A 95 19.43 -4.32 -21.13
C SER A 95 20.58 -5.33 -21.02
N SER A 96 21.25 -5.40 -19.87
CA SER A 96 22.30 -6.41 -19.59
C SER A 96 21.77 -7.84 -19.49
N PHE A 97 20.45 -8.05 -19.50
CA PHE A 97 19.85 -9.37 -19.50
C PHE A 97 19.05 -9.58 -20.78
N THR A 98 19.29 -10.70 -21.45
CA THR A 98 18.38 -11.15 -22.50
C THR A 98 17.01 -11.50 -21.90
N PRO A 99 15.91 -11.46 -22.69
CA PRO A 99 14.58 -11.82 -22.18
C PRO A 99 14.52 -13.22 -21.54
N ALA A 100 15.26 -14.20 -22.09
CA ALA A 100 15.34 -15.55 -21.54
C ALA A 100 16.04 -15.57 -20.18
N GLN A 101 17.22 -14.94 -20.06
CA GLN A 101 17.96 -14.85 -18.80
C GLN A 101 17.19 -14.06 -17.74
N ALA A 102 16.57 -12.96 -18.12
CA ALA A 102 15.75 -12.16 -17.23
C ALA A 102 14.54 -12.92 -16.71
N SER A 103 13.89 -13.70 -17.57
CA SER A 103 12.79 -14.59 -17.17
C SER A 103 13.29 -15.65 -16.17
N GLN A 104 14.39 -16.34 -16.47
CA GLN A 104 14.98 -17.36 -15.59
C GLN A 104 15.38 -16.79 -14.21
N LEU A 105 16.11 -15.67 -14.19
CA LEU A 105 16.52 -15.00 -12.95
C LEU A 105 15.33 -14.42 -12.19
N GLY A 106 14.35 -13.86 -12.90
CA GLY A 106 13.10 -13.37 -12.33
C GLY A 106 12.26 -14.47 -11.69
N GLN A 107 12.20 -15.67 -12.30
CA GLN A 107 11.52 -16.83 -11.71
C GLN A 107 12.27 -17.38 -10.48
N ALA A 108 13.60 -17.41 -10.51
CA ALA A 108 14.38 -17.82 -9.34
C ALA A 108 14.23 -16.84 -8.16
N ALA A 109 14.27 -15.54 -8.45
CA ALA A 109 13.97 -14.47 -7.51
C ALA A 109 12.58 -14.61 -6.89
N LEU A 110 11.57 -14.84 -7.74
CA LEU A 110 10.19 -15.07 -7.34
C LEU A 110 10.05 -16.30 -6.43
N ALA A 111 10.68 -17.42 -6.78
CA ALA A 111 10.66 -18.65 -5.98
C ALA A 111 11.27 -18.45 -4.58
N TYR A 112 12.38 -17.72 -4.49
CA TYR A 112 12.99 -17.36 -3.21
C TYR A 112 12.02 -16.58 -2.30
N ILE A 113 11.37 -15.53 -2.82
CA ILE A 113 10.43 -14.72 -2.04
C ILE A 113 9.21 -15.53 -1.60
N ARG A 114 8.67 -16.38 -2.48
CA ARG A 114 7.54 -17.26 -2.13
C ARG A 114 7.86 -18.21 -0.98
N LYS A 115 9.10 -18.72 -0.89
CA LYS A 115 9.52 -19.63 0.18
C LYS A 115 9.61 -18.93 1.54
N ASN A 116 9.98 -17.65 1.56
CA ASN A 116 10.36 -16.94 2.79
C ASN A 116 9.34 -15.90 3.30
N LYS A 117 8.35 -15.47 2.50
CA LYS A 117 7.30 -14.55 2.97
C LYS A 117 6.10 -15.29 3.61
N ARG A 118 5.77 -14.93 4.86
CA ARG A 118 4.62 -15.46 5.64
C ARG A 118 3.25 -15.00 5.13
N ASP A 119 3.18 -13.82 4.51
CA ASP A 119 1.95 -13.34 3.89
C ASP A 119 1.85 -13.91 2.48
N LYS A 120 0.93 -14.85 2.29
CA LYS A 120 0.70 -15.57 1.03
C LYS A 120 0.22 -14.60 -0.05
N ALA A 121 1.14 -13.88 -0.68
CA ALA A 121 0.83 -13.01 -1.80
C ALA A 121 0.15 -13.84 -2.89
N THR A 122 -1.05 -13.42 -3.30
CA THR A 122 -1.89 -14.11 -4.30
C THR A 122 -1.41 -13.88 -5.73
N TYR A 123 -0.60 -12.84 -5.93
CA TYR A 123 0.05 -12.53 -7.19
C TYR A 123 1.45 -12.03 -6.92
N ILE A 124 2.44 -12.47 -7.71
CA ILE A 124 3.79 -11.91 -7.70
C ILE A 124 4.39 -11.97 -9.12
N LYS A 125 5.02 -10.88 -9.56
CA LYS A 125 5.86 -10.78 -10.77
C LYS A 125 7.16 -10.05 -10.42
N ALA A 126 8.29 -10.47 -10.99
CA ALA A 126 9.61 -9.89 -10.71
C ALA A 126 10.40 -9.65 -12.01
N THR A 127 11.19 -8.58 -12.07
CA THR A 127 12.15 -8.33 -13.15
C THR A 127 13.44 -7.68 -12.62
N PRO A 128 14.63 -8.08 -13.10
CA PRO A 128 15.85 -7.34 -12.81
C PRO A 128 15.81 -5.98 -13.50
N ILE A 129 16.10 -4.91 -12.75
CA ILE A 129 16.04 -3.53 -13.25
C ILE A 129 17.41 -2.88 -13.40
N ARG A 130 18.46 -3.57 -12.94
CA ARG A 130 19.87 -3.18 -13.01
C ARG A 130 20.74 -4.43 -13.18
N PRO A 131 21.98 -4.30 -13.68
CA PRO A 131 22.90 -5.42 -13.74
C PRO A 131 23.25 -5.91 -12.32
N TRP A 132 23.98 -7.01 -12.23
CA TRP A 132 24.56 -7.47 -10.98
C TRP A 132 25.50 -6.42 -10.39
N GLU A 133 25.36 -6.11 -9.10
CA GLU A 133 26.28 -5.21 -8.40
C GLU A 133 27.16 -6.03 -7.45
N ALA A 134 28.48 -5.92 -7.60
CA ALA A 134 29.43 -6.58 -6.72
C ALA A 134 29.53 -5.79 -5.41
N VAL A 135 29.27 -6.46 -4.28
CA VAL A 135 29.52 -5.88 -2.95
C VAL A 135 30.92 -6.31 -2.50
N LYS A 136 31.74 -5.31 -2.21
CA LYS A 136 33.14 -5.48 -1.82
C LYS A 136 33.34 -5.08 -0.36
N ASN A 137 34.32 -5.69 0.30
CA ASN A 137 34.80 -5.20 1.59
C ASN A 137 35.72 -3.98 1.41
N HIS A 138 36.21 -3.42 2.52
CA HIS A 138 37.13 -2.27 2.53
C HIS A 138 38.48 -2.55 1.83
N LEU A 139 38.83 -3.81 1.60
CA LEU A 139 40.03 -4.24 0.87
C LEU A 139 39.76 -4.46 -0.64
N GLY A 140 38.54 -4.20 -1.12
CA GLY A 140 38.16 -4.37 -2.52
C GLY A 140 37.85 -5.82 -2.93
N VAL A 141 37.89 -6.78 -2.00
CA VAL A 141 37.53 -8.19 -2.24
C VAL A 141 36.02 -8.32 -2.39
N ILE A 142 35.56 -8.97 -3.46
CA ILE A 142 34.14 -9.23 -3.70
C ILE A 142 33.64 -10.27 -2.70
N LEU A 143 32.68 -9.87 -1.87
CA LEU A 143 32.03 -10.73 -0.90
C LEU A 143 30.86 -11.49 -1.54
N TYR A 144 29.99 -10.75 -2.22
CA TYR A 144 28.82 -11.30 -2.89
C TYR A 144 28.34 -10.39 -4.02
N TYR A 145 27.41 -10.89 -4.83
CA TYR A 145 26.69 -10.08 -5.80
C TYR A 145 25.26 -9.84 -5.34
N ASN A 146 24.77 -8.62 -5.55
CA ASN A 146 23.38 -8.28 -5.40
C ASN A 146 22.70 -8.17 -6.78
N LEU A 147 21.39 -8.37 -6.83
CA LEU A 147 20.56 -8.13 -8.00
C LEU A 147 19.37 -7.24 -7.62
N PRO A 148 19.30 -6.00 -8.12
CA PRO A 148 18.14 -5.14 -7.93
C PRO A 148 16.97 -5.62 -8.81
N VAL A 149 15.86 -5.99 -8.16
CA VAL A 149 14.67 -6.57 -8.77
C VAL A 149 13.45 -5.74 -8.39
N ALA A 150 12.75 -5.21 -9.40
CA ALA A 150 11.41 -4.68 -9.19
C ALA A 150 10.43 -5.83 -9.07
N MET A 151 9.62 -5.81 -8.02
CA MET A 151 8.64 -6.86 -7.74
C MET A 151 7.26 -6.24 -7.57
N ALA A 152 6.31 -6.73 -8.35
CA ALA A 152 4.89 -6.48 -8.17
C ALA A 152 4.28 -7.63 -7.38
N TYR A 153 3.51 -7.35 -6.33
CA TYR A 153 2.82 -8.36 -5.55
C TYR A 153 1.44 -7.90 -5.08
N GLN A 154 0.55 -8.85 -4.80
CA GLN A 154 -0.76 -8.61 -4.22
C GLN A 154 -0.92 -9.46 -2.97
N VAL A 155 -1.29 -8.86 -1.85
CA VAL A 155 -1.61 -9.57 -0.61
C VAL A 155 -3.13 -9.69 -0.50
N PRO A 156 -3.68 -10.87 -0.13
CA PRO A 156 -5.11 -10.97 0.15
C PRO A 156 -5.48 -10.06 1.33
N ASN A 157 -6.59 -9.33 1.20
CA ASN A 157 -7.16 -8.43 2.22
C ASN A 157 -6.47 -7.08 2.46
N ASP A 158 -5.55 -6.64 1.60
CA ASP A 158 -4.85 -5.34 1.75
C ASP A 158 -5.75 -4.10 1.44
N GLY A 159 -7.07 -4.27 1.44
CA GLY A 159 -8.05 -3.21 1.10
C GLY A 159 -7.98 -2.71 -0.35
N ASP A 160 -7.07 -3.25 -1.15
CA ASP A 160 -6.79 -2.78 -2.50
C ASP A 160 -7.76 -3.35 -3.54
N GLU A 161 -8.03 -2.58 -4.60
CA GLU A 161 -8.84 -3.03 -5.74
C GLU A 161 -8.31 -4.39 -6.25
N LYS A 162 -9.19 -5.35 -6.54
CA LYS A 162 -8.82 -6.74 -6.96
C LYS A 162 -7.76 -6.82 -8.08
N ASN A 163 -7.65 -5.76 -8.88
CA ASN A 163 -6.73 -5.65 -10.01
C ASN A 163 -5.51 -4.75 -9.76
N ALA A 164 -5.32 -4.24 -8.54
CA ALA A 164 -4.14 -3.47 -8.15
C ALA A 164 -3.04 -4.39 -7.59
N VAL A 165 -1.80 -3.97 -7.75
CA VAL A 165 -0.60 -4.61 -7.18
C VAL A 165 0.29 -3.55 -6.55
N HIS A 166 0.97 -3.91 -5.47
CA HIS A 166 2.05 -3.14 -4.88
C HIS A 166 3.34 -3.45 -5.61
N VAL A 167 4.09 -2.41 -5.95
CA VAL A 167 5.40 -2.51 -6.58
C VAL A 167 6.45 -2.03 -5.59
N GLY A 168 7.50 -2.82 -5.40
CA GLY A 168 8.62 -2.53 -4.51
C GLY A 168 9.96 -2.97 -5.11
N LEU A 169 11.05 -2.34 -4.67
CA LEU A 169 12.40 -2.64 -5.15
C LEU A 169 13.08 -3.49 -4.09
N PHE A 170 13.53 -4.66 -4.54
CA PHE A 170 14.16 -5.68 -3.73
C PHE A 170 15.59 -5.88 -4.22
N TYR A 171 16.51 -6.13 -3.29
CA TYR A 171 17.89 -6.48 -3.60
C TYR A 171 18.12 -7.92 -3.20
N LEU A 172 18.31 -8.82 -4.16
CA LEU A 172 18.56 -10.23 -3.87
C LEU A 172 20.06 -10.51 -3.82
N LYS A 173 20.54 -11.21 -2.80
CA LYS A 173 21.97 -11.44 -2.57
C LYS A 173 22.31 -12.91 -2.76
N THR A 174 23.38 -13.21 -3.48
CA THR A 174 23.81 -14.60 -3.76
C THR A 174 24.54 -15.26 -2.59
N GLY A 175 25.14 -14.46 -1.70
CA GLY A 175 26.01 -14.96 -0.62
C GLY A 175 27.29 -15.63 -1.11
N VAL A 176 27.62 -15.49 -2.40
CA VAL A 176 28.83 -16.02 -3.03
C VAL A 176 29.44 -14.99 -3.97
N ASN A 177 30.75 -15.07 -4.21
CA ASN A 177 31.50 -14.15 -5.07
C ASN A 177 31.26 -14.36 -6.57
N ARG A 178 30.04 -14.74 -6.98
CA ARG A 178 29.64 -14.95 -8.37
C ARG A 178 28.21 -14.43 -8.64
N PRO A 179 27.92 -13.87 -9.83
CA PRO A 179 26.62 -13.31 -10.20
C PRO A 179 25.63 -14.40 -10.68
N VAL A 180 25.35 -15.38 -9.83
CA VAL A 180 24.48 -16.53 -10.15
C VAL A 180 23.56 -16.85 -8.98
N THR A 181 22.39 -17.45 -9.27
CA THR A 181 21.53 -18.07 -8.26
C THR A 181 22.22 -19.30 -7.65
N PRO A 182 21.90 -19.72 -6.40
CA PRO A 182 20.75 -19.32 -5.57
C PRO A 182 20.94 -18.00 -4.80
N PHE A 183 19.82 -17.40 -4.40
CA PHE A 183 19.82 -16.25 -3.50
C PHE A 183 19.73 -16.72 -2.04
N GLN A 184 20.53 -16.11 -1.16
CA GLN A 184 20.55 -16.41 0.29
C GLN A 184 19.77 -15.39 1.11
N ASP A 185 19.80 -14.12 0.73
CA ASP A 185 19.21 -13.02 1.48
C ASP A 185 18.56 -11.99 0.55
N HIS A 186 17.72 -11.11 1.12
CA HIS A 186 17.12 -9.99 0.42
C HIS A 186 17.07 -8.72 1.26
N GLY A 187 17.20 -7.56 0.59
CA GLY A 187 16.88 -6.25 1.15
C GLY A 187 15.70 -5.61 0.43
N VAL A 188 15.04 -4.64 1.07
CA VAL A 188 13.98 -3.82 0.48
C VAL A 188 14.40 -2.36 0.50
N ALA A 189 14.23 -1.65 -0.62
CA ALA A 189 14.49 -0.21 -0.66
C ALA A 189 13.39 0.56 0.08
N VAL A 190 13.75 1.26 1.16
CA VAL A 190 12.83 2.17 1.85
C VAL A 190 12.52 3.35 0.93
N GLY A 191 11.24 3.69 0.78
CA GLY A 191 10.79 4.83 -0.03
C GLY A 191 10.63 4.55 -1.52
N TRP A 192 11.05 3.38 -2.03
CA TRP A 192 10.73 2.95 -3.39
C TRP A 192 9.53 2.01 -3.36
N GLY A 193 8.37 2.53 -3.76
CA GLY A 193 7.20 1.71 -3.99
C GLY A 193 5.97 2.52 -4.39
N PHE A 194 5.08 1.87 -5.11
CA PHE A 194 3.84 2.47 -5.60
C PHE A 194 2.80 1.38 -5.84
N THR A 195 1.55 1.77 -6.11
CA THR A 195 0.52 0.85 -6.58
C THR A 195 0.19 1.09 -8.04
N MET A 196 -0.17 0.03 -8.76
CA MET A 196 -0.56 0.09 -10.16
C MET A 196 -1.55 -1.01 -10.50
N TYR A 197 -2.20 -0.91 -11.65
CA TYR A 197 -3.06 -1.99 -12.15
C TYR A 197 -2.25 -3.13 -12.79
N LYS A 198 -2.71 -4.37 -12.63
CA LYS A 198 -2.12 -5.59 -13.24
C LYS A 198 -1.94 -5.45 -14.76
N GLN A 199 -2.85 -4.76 -15.45
CA GLN A 199 -2.77 -4.53 -16.90
C GLN A 199 -1.51 -3.73 -17.31
N ASN A 200 -0.94 -2.95 -16.40
CA ASN A 200 0.24 -2.12 -16.64
C ASN A 200 1.55 -2.90 -16.38
N LEU A 201 1.48 -4.19 -16.02
CA LEU A 201 2.62 -5.08 -15.81
C LEU A 201 3.19 -5.66 -17.11
N LYS A 202 2.65 -5.30 -18.27
CA LYS A 202 3.08 -5.83 -19.57
C LYS A 202 4.57 -5.58 -19.82
#